data_AF-A0A328ECN8-F1
#
_entry.id   AF-A0A328ECN8-F1
#
_cell.length_a   1.000
_cell.length_b   1.000
_cell.length_c   1.000
_cell.angle_alpha   90.00
_cell.angle_beta   90.00
_cell.angle_gamma   90.00
#
_symmetry.space_group_name_H-M   'P 1'
#
loop_
_entity.id
_entity.type
_entity.pdbx_description
1 polymer ?
#
loop_
_entity_poly.entity_id
_entity_poly.type
_entity_poly.pdbx_seq_one_letter_code
_entity_poly.pdbx_strand_id
1 'polypeptide(L)'
;MKKFFLAFFVACMIGSCVTQKSDESQIFEIVVLPHHGLTGKNIDNYYENLQKEFRSFDRIIIVSPDHFGKSQKYIETIPDIIAKICFYQKCVKSQSFSEYNNAKISNSKIFTKNGDTKEHGLGEHILRISKFFPDANVTPILVRPQTQIQWADQEVAKILSKLPEKRILVVASVDFSHHVRESVALIHDQIAVNALKFRDPKNFSNLEVDCRNCLAIAKYLAQEKGKKGFDQILRTSVDTITGIDSDIENTSHIFGRFTQIPATGRDQKIFVYFPDFSHNANFRNIEKNFFNHYDSSKNPMNYYHRIFSAVDGIFLITENGEVKNSENFSRLQKFGINTTLSKEEFSKQFPEYEDYLDIKNETTIPYIICNDDIPKNCNKYFLEVR
;
A
#
# COMPACT_ATOMS: atom_id res chain seq x y z
N MET A 1 -15.67 8.45 90.99
CA MET A 1 -14.77 9.18 90.07
C MET A 1 -14.33 8.25 88.94
N LYS A 2 -14.59 8.66 87.68
CA LYS A 2 -13.89 8.34 86.40
C LYS A 2 -13.62 6.85 86.06
N LYS A 3 -14.37 6.27 85.10
CA LYS A 3 -14.07 6.15 83.64
C LYS A 3 -12.92 5.17 83.32
N PHE A 4 -13.19 4.09 82.57
CA PHE A 4 -12.78 4.01 81.16
C PHE A 4 -13.46 2.82 80.43
N PHE A 5 -14.04 3.17 79.29
CA PHE A 5 -14.65 2.31 78.26
C PHE A 5 -13.58 1.54 77.49
N LEU A 6 -13.85 0.29 77.11
CA LEU A 6 -13.33 -0.26 75.85
C LEU A 6 -14.37 -1.20 75.23
N ALA A 7 -15.22 -0.64 74.38
CA ALA A 7 -16.02 -1.37 73.42
C ALA A 7 -15.18 -1.52 72.15
N PHE A 8 -14.83 -2.75 71.77
CA PHE A 8 -14.24 -3.02 70.46
C PHE A 8 -15.37 -3.35 69.47
N PHE A 9 -15.53 -2.46 68.50
CA PHE A 9 -16.46 -2.56 67.38
C PHE A 9 -16.08 -3.73 66.46
N VAL A 10 -17.04 -4.62 66.19
CA VAL A 10 -17.03 -5.50 65.02
C VAL A 10 -17.51 -4.66 63.83
N ALA A 11 -16.60 -4.29 62.93
CA ALA A 11 -16.95 -3.65 61.67
C ALA A 11 -17.01 -4.70 60.56
N CYS A 12 -18.24 -5.00 60.11
CA CYS A 12 -18.54 -5.69 58.86
C CYS A 12 -17.95 -4.90 57.68
N MET A 13 -16.89 -5.42 57.07
CA MET A 13 -16.52 -5.04 55.70
C MET A 13 -17.29 -5.94 54.74
N ILE A 14 -18.50 -5.52 54.37
CA ILE A 14 -19.15 -5.97 53.15
C ILE A 14 -18.36 -5.35 52.01
N GLY A 15 -17.32 -6.06 51.57
CA GLY A 15 -16.60 -5.73 50.35
C GLY A 15 -17.54 -5.97 49.18
N SER A 16 -18.14 -4.89 48.67
CA SER A 16 -18.77 -4.87 47.37
C SER A 16 -17.76 -5.37 46.35
N CYS A 17 -17.94 -6.61 45.89
CA CYS A 17 -17.23 -7.15 44.75
C CYS A 17 -17.73 -6.39 43.53
N VAL A 18 -17.17 -5.20 43.30
CA VAL A 18 -17.27 -4.51 42.01
C VAL A 18 -16.53 -5.40 41.04
N THR A 19 -17.26 -6.24 40.33
CA THR A 19 -16.76 -6.88 39.12
C THR A 19 -16.38 -5.75 38.18
N GLN A 20 -15.09 -5.39 38.14
CA GLN A 20 -14.52 -4.66 37.03
C GLN A 20 -14.85 -5.48 35.79
N LYS A 21 -15.84 -5.00 35.03
CA LYS A 21 -16.11 -5.46 33.69
C LYS A 21 -14.80 -5.21 32.94
N SER A 22 -14.00 -6.26 32.76
CA SER A 22 -12.81 -6.17 31.91
C SER A 22 -13.34 -5.79 30.54
N ASP A 23 -13.09 -4.55 30.15
CA ASP A 23 -13.45 -4.06 28.82
C ASP A 23 -12.62 -4.92 27.85
N GLU A 24 -13.26 -5.89 27.21
CA GLU A 24 -12.59 -6.70 26.19
C GLU A 24 -12.02 -5.73 25.16
N SER A 25 -10.70 -5.68 25.04
CA SER A 25 -10.02 -4.80 24.09
C SER A 25 -10.57 -5.06 22.69
N GLN A 26 -11.01 -3.99 22.01
CA GLN A 26 -11.48 -4.05 20.63
C GLN A 26 -10.41 -4.74 19.74
N ILE A 27 -10.82 -5.74 18.98
CA ILE A 27 -10.02 -6.35 17.92
C ILE A 27 -10.24 -5.54 16.67
N PHE A 28 -9.16 -4.95 16.16
CA PHE A 28 -9.18 -4.08 15.00
C PHE A 28 -8.04 -4.45 14.08
N GLU A 29 -8.32 -5.25 13.06
CA GLU A 29 -7.34 -5.72 12.08
C GLU A 29 -7.37 -4.88 10.81
N ILE A 30 -6.18 -4.62 10.27
CA ILE A 30 -5.99 -3.83 9.05
C ILE A 30 -5.01 -4.59 8.17
N VAL A 31 -5.49 -5.03 7.02
CA VAL A 31 -4.75 -5.86 6.08
C VAL A 31 -4.70 -5.21 4.71
N VAL A 32 -3.63 -5.48 3.98
CA VAL A 32 -3.48 -5.17 2.56
C VAL A 32 -3.56 -6.49 1.83
N LEU A 33 -4.53 -6.62 0.91
CA LEU A 33 -4.76 -7.81 0.12
C LEU A 33 -5.00 -7.41 -1.35
N PRO A 34 -4.55 -8.23 -2.31
CA PRO A 34 -4.83 -8.00 -3.72
C PRO A 34 -6.26 -8.37 -4.07
N HIS A 35 -6.69 -7.95 -5.26
CA HIS A 35 -7.94 -8.35 -5.89
C HIS A 35 -7.74 -8.87 -7.32
N HIS A 36 -6.50 -9.13 -7.75
CA HIS A 36 -6.28 -9.83 -9.00
C HIS A 36 -6.79 -11.28 -8.89
N GLY A 37 -7.78 -11.66 -9.70
CA GLY A 37 -8.44 -12.97 -9.63
C GLY A 37 -7.49 -14.18 -9.74
N LEU A 38 -6.37 -14.04 -10.47
CA LEU A 38 -5.33 -15.08 -10.57
C LEU A 38 -4.75 -15.48 -9.19
N THR A 39 -4.73 -14.55 -8.23
CA THR A 39 -4.21 -14.78 -6.88
C THR A 39 -5.23 -15.44 -5.95
N GLY A 40 -6.38 -15.89 -6.48
CA GLY A 40 -7.52 -16.26 -5.69
C GLY A 40 -7.26 -17.33 -4.62
N LYS A 41 -6.35 -18.27 -4.88
CA LYS A 41 -5.93 -19.30 -3.90
C LYS A 41 -5.13 -18.69 -2.74
N ASN A 42 -4.26 -17.72 -3.02
CA ASN A 42 -3.47 -17.03 -2.00
C ASN A 42 -4.38 -16.15 -1.11
N ILE A 43 -5.36 -15.47 -1.72
CA ILE A 43 -6.39 -14.73 -0.98
C ILE A 43 -7.19 -15.68 -0.09
N ASP A 44 -7.65 -16.82 -0.63
CA ASP A 44 -8.38 -17.83 0.15
C ASP A 44 -7.58 -18.32 1.36
N ASN A 45 -6.30 -18.67 1.16
CA ASN A 45 -5.42 -19.10 2.25
C ASN A 45 -5.27 -18.00 3.33
N TYR A 46 -5.19 -16.74 2.93
CA TYR A 46 -5.09 -15.62 3.86
C TYR A 46 -6.38 -15.47 4.70
N TYR A 47 -7.55 -15.51 4.05
CA TYR A 47 -8.83 -15.45 4.77
C TYR A 47 -9.06 -16.68 5.66
N GLU A 48 -8.63 -17.87 5.25
CA GLU A 48 -8.68 -19.07 6.09
C GLU A 48 -7.83 -18.89 7.35
N ASN A 49 -6.63 -18.32 7.23
CA ASN A 49 -5.77 -18.02 8.37
C ASN A 49 -6.40 -16.96 9.29
N LEU A 50 -6.99 -15.90 8.73
CA LEU A 50 -7.77 -14.92 9.52
C LEU A 50 -8.92 -15.58 10.28
N GLN A 51 -9.63 -16.53 9.65
CA GLN A 51 -10.74 -17.23 10.27
C GLN A 51 -10.25 -18.12 11.43
N LYS A 52 -9.10 -18.80 11.27
CA LYS A 52 -8.47 -19.58 12.34
C LYS A 52 -8.02 -18.71 13.50
N GLU A 53 -7.47 -17.53 13.22
CA GLU A 53 -6.93 -16.61 14.24
C GLU A 53 -8.04 -15.86 15.00
N PHE A 54 -9.04 -15.34 14.29
CA PHE A 54 -10.04 -14.44 14.86
C PHE A 54 -11.44 -15.04 15.01
N ARG A 55 -11.75 -16.18 14.37
CA ARG A 55 -13.06 -16.84 14.36
C ARG A 55 -14.21 -16.07 13.70
N SER A 56 -14.41 -14.79 14.04
CA SER A 56 -15.44 -13.92 13.47
C SER A 56 -15.05 -12.44 13.48
N PHE A 57 -15.77 -11.65 12.68
CA PHE A 57 -15.76 -10.19 12.70
C PHE A 57 -17.20 -9.68 12.71
N ASP A 58 -17.45 -8.58 13.42
CA ASP A 58 -18.76 -7.92 13.46
C ASP A 58 -18.96 -7.09 12.18
N ARG A 59 -17.90 -6.36 11.79
CA ARG A 59 -17.87 -5.51 10.59
C ARG A 59 -16.59 -5.76 9.80
N ILE A 60 -16.72 -5.93 8.49
CA ILE A 60 -15.61 -5.99 7.54
C ILE A 60 -15.72 -4.78 6.60
N ILE A 61 -14.74 -3.90 6.63
CA ILE A 61 -14.66 -2.75 5.73
C ILE A 61 -13.73 -3.11 4.57
N ILE A 62 -14.18 -2.86 3.34
CA ILE A 62 -13.37 -3.08 2.14
C ILE A 62 -13.11 -1.71 1.52
N VAL A 63 -11.86 -1.27 1.56
CA VAL A 63 -11.40 -0.04 0.90
C VAL A 63 -10.80 -0.44 -0.44
N SER A 64 -11.48 -0.11 -1.54
CA SER A 64 -11.15 -0.56 -2.89
C SER A 64 -11.08 0.62 -3.87
N PRO A 65 -10.24 0.58 -4.91
CA PRO A 65 -10.36 1.49 -6.03
C PRO A 65 -11.73 1.36 -6.72
N ASP A 66 -12.17 2.46 -7.33
CA ASP A 66 -13.19 2.51 -8.36
C ASP A 66 -12.52 2.41 -9.74
N HIS A 67 -12.35 1.18 -10.23
CA HIS A 67 -11.68 0.93 -11.52
C HIS A 67 -12.47 1.46 -12.71
N PHE A 68 -13.78 1.56 -12.57
CA PHE A 68 -14.64 2.06 -13.64
C PHE A 68 -14.74 3.58 -13.68
N GLY A 69 -14.20 4.29 -12.68
CA GLY A 69 -14.37 5.74 -12.54
C GLY A 69 -15.83 6.17 -12.47
N LYS A 70 -16.71 5.30 -11.96
CA LYS A 70 -18.17 5.50 -11.95
C LYS A 70 -18.71 6.13 -10.67
N SER A 71 -17.88 6.26 -9.64
CA SER A 71 -18.22 6.98 -8.42
C SER A 71 -18.58 8.40 -8.80
N GLN A 72 -19.56 8.99 -8.14
CA GLN A 72 -19.90 10.40 -8.32
C GLN A 72 -18.99 11.30 -7.49
N LYS A 73 -18.58 10.82 -6.31
CA LYS A 73 -17.69 11.51 -5.38
C LYS A 73 -16.30 10.87 -5.40
N TYR A 74 -15.38 11.55 -4.73
CA TYR A 74 -14.03 11.02 -4.52
C TYR A 74 -14.05 9.72 -3.70
N ILE A 75 -14.83 9.70 -2.61
CA ILE A 75 -15.11 8.51 -1.82
C ILE A 75 -16.61 8.24 -1.86
N GLU A 76 -16.96 7.00 -2.16
CA GLU A 76 -18.33 6.53 -2.28
C GLU A 76 -18.53 5.27 -1.46
N THR A 77 -19.70 5.15 -0.84
CA THR A 77 -20.13 3.98 -0.07
C THR A 77 -21.49 3.54 -0.57
N ILE A 78 -21.90 2.35 -0.15
CA ILE A 78 -23.26 1.87 -0.38
C ILE A 78 -24.33 2.69 0.40
N PRO A 79 -25.51 2.92 -0.18
CA PRO A 79 -26.66 3.52 0.51
C PRO A 79 -27.28 2.58 1.57
N ASP A 80 -27.81 3.15 2.67
CA ASP A 80 -28.44 2.41 3.79
C ASP A 80 -29.56 1.46 3.37
N ILE A 81 -30.30 1.79 2.30
CA ILE A 81 -31.42 0.98 1.79
C ILE A 81 -30.96 -0.36 1.19
N ILE A 82 -29.69 -0.48 0.80
CA ILE A 82 -29.16 -1.72 0.26
C ILE A 82 -28.65 -2.58 1.42
N ALA A 83 -29.42 -3.62 1.76
CA ALA A 83 -29.12 -4.51 2.88
C ALA A 83 -28.14 -5.65 2.56
N LYS A 84 -27.89 -5.91 1.26
CA LYS A 84 -26.91 -6.90 0.81
C LYS A 84 -26.16 -6.39 -0.42
N ILE A 85 -24.89 -6.76 -0.54
CA ILE A 85 -24.10 -6.60 -1.77
C ILE A 85 -23.75 -7.94 -2.36
N CYS A 86 -23.75 -8.02 -3.68
CA CYS A 86 -23.53 -9.25 -4.41
C CYS A 86 -22.48 -9.11 -5.52
N PHE A 87 -21.67 -10.16 -5.70
CA PHE A 87 -20.72 -10.32 -6.80
C PHE A 87 -20.77 -11.77 -7.29
N TYR A 88 -20.94 -11.99 -8.60
CA TYR A 88 -21.12 -13.31 -9.22
C TYR A 88 -21.97 -14.30 -8.38
N GLN A 89 -23.19 -13.88 -8.04
CA GLN A 89 -24.20 -14.65 -7.27
C GLN A 89 -23.89 -14.87 -5.78
N LYS A 90 -22.72 -14.51 -5.27
CA LYS A 90 -22.44 -14.53 -3.83
C LYS A 90 -22.77 -13.19 -3.22
N CYS A 91 -23.44 -13.21 -2.08
CA CYS A 91 -23.91 -12.02 -1.40
C CYS A 91 -23.49 -12.02 0.07
N VAL A 92 -23.26 -10.83 0.61
CA VAL A 92 -22.96 -10.58 2.03
C VAL A 92 -23.90 -9.51 2.55
N LYS A 93 -24.15 -9.48 3.87
CA LYS A 93 -24.89 -8.39 4.51
C LYS A 93 -24.09 -7.11 4.31
N SER A 94 -24.74 -6.03 3.89
CA SER A 94 -24.09 -4.73 3.77
C SER A 94 -24.49 -3.80 4.89
N GLN A 95 -23.56 -2.94 5.26
CA GLN A 95 -23.75 -1.85 6.19
C GLN A 95 -23.09 -0.62 5.60
N SER A 96 -23.86 0.46 5.47
CA SER A 96 -23.35 1.71 4.92
C SER A 96 -22.32 2.35 5.84
N PHE A 97 -21.51 3.24 5.24
CA PHE A 97 -20.61 4.12 5.99
C PHE A 97 -21.27 5.47 6.24
N SER A 98 -22.45 5.46 6.87
CA SER A 98 -23.25 6.67 7.16
C SER A 98 -22.49 7.70 8.01
N GLU A 99 -21.53 7.24 8.81
CA GLU A 99 -20.67 8.05 9.68
C GLU A 99 -19.78 9.01 8.89
N TYR A 100 -19.51 8.72 7.61
CA TYR A 100 -18.72 9.56 6.72
C TYR A 100 -19.56 10.57 5.91
N ASN A 101 -20.89 10.51 5.96
CA ASN A 101 -21.73 11.47 5.24
C ASN A 101 -23.15 11.63 5.80
N ASN A 102 -23.49 12.89 6.12
CA ASN A 102 -24.86 13.45 6.10
C ASN A 102 -25.46 13.51 4.68
N ALA A 103 -24.79 12.96 3.66
CA ALA A 103 -25.24 13.03 2.28
C ALA A 103 -26.11 11.80 1.94
N LYS A 104 -27.36 12.06 1.57
CA LYS A 104 -28.21 11.14 0.81
C LYS A 104 -27.46 10.68 -0.45
N ILE A 105 -26.72 9.57 -0.38
CA ILE A 105 -26.16 8.93 -1.56
C ILE A 105 -27.28 8.07 -2.15
N SER A 106 -28.17 8.72 -2.90
CA SER A 106 -29.00 8.03 -3.88
C SER A 106 -28.31 8.18 -5.23
N ASN A 107 -28.03 7.05 -5.90
CA ASN A 107 -27.46 6.92 -7.25
C ASN A 107 -25.97 6.55 -7.35
N SER A 108 -25.46 5.68 -6.47
CA SER A 108 -24.21 4.98 -6.82
C SER A 108 -24.39 4.28 -8.18
N LYS A 109 -23.49 4.55 -9.13
CA LYS A 109 -23.48 3.86 -10.44
C LYS A 109 -22.69 2.55 -10.41
N ILE A 110 -22.10 2.24 -9.27
CA ILE A 110 -21.28 1.05 -9.05
C ILE A 110 -22.13 -0.12 -8.55
N PHE A 111 -23.19 0.18 -7.81
CA PHE A 111 -24.17 -0.79 -7.34
C PHE A 111 -25.48 -0.69 -8.12
N THR A 112 -26.08 -1.83 -8.44
CA THR A 112 -27.48 -1.88 -8.90
C THR A 112 -28.41 -1.56 -7.73
N LYS A 113 -29.70 -1.33 -8.01
CA LYS A 113 -30.72 -1.14 -6.95
C LYS A 113 -30.82 -2.34 -6.00
N ASN A 114 -30.42 -3.52 -6.44
CA ASN A 114 -30.45 -4.74 -5.65
C ASN A 114 -29.11 -5.01 -4.92
N GLY A 115 -28.12 -4.13 -5.06
CA GLY A 115 -26.80 -4.26 -4.44
C GLY A 115 -25.79 -5.07 -5.23
N ASP A 116 -26.09 -5.47 -6.47
CA ASP A 116 -25.10 -6.14 -7.32
C ASP A 116 -24.03 -5.13 -7.75
N THR A 117 -22.78 -5.57 -7.80
CA THR A 117 -21.68 -4.78 -8.33
C THR A 117 -20.90 -5.56 -9.38
N LYS A 118 -20.25 -4.82 -10.28
CA LYS A 118 -19.22 -5.36 -11.19
C LYS A 118 -17.82 -4.93 -10.78
N GLU A 119 -17.68 -4.14 -9.73
CA GLU A 119 -16.38 -3.68 -9.22
C GLU A 119 -15.62 -4.86 -8.65
N HIS A 120 -14.58 -5.28 -9.35
CA HIS A 120 -13.85 -6.50 -9.05
C HIS A 120 -12.93 -6.31 -7.83
N GLY A 121 -12.44 -5.09 -7.59
CA GLY A 121 -11.67 -4.79 -6.38
C GLY A 121 -12.45 -5.03 -5.09
N LEU A 122 -13.77 -4.79 -5.14
CA LEU A 122 -14.70 -5.15 -4.07
C LEU A 122 -15.15 -6.62 -4.19
N GLY A 123 -15.49 -7.03 -5.40
CA GLY A 123 -16.11 -8.31 -5.71
C GLY A 123 -15.30 -9.52 -5.28
N GLU A 124 -14.00 -9.53 -5.54
CA GLU A 124 -13.13 -10.63 -5.15
C GLU A 124 -13.12 -10.84 -3.63
N HIS A 125 -13.22 -9.78 -2.83
CA HIS A 125 -13.33 -9.92 -1.38
C HIS A 125 -14.73 -10.32 -0.92
N ILE A 126 -15.81 -9.88 -1.60
CA ILE A 126 -17.18 -10.37 -1.33
C ILE A 126 -17.24 -11.89 -1.44
N LEU A 127 -16.62 -12.49 -2.46
CA LEU A 127 -16.58 -13.95 -2.64
C LEU A 127 -15.98 -14.64 -1.40
N ARG A 128 -14.84 -14.15 -0.90
CA ARG A 128 -14.16 -14.73 0.28
C ARG A 128 -14.93 -14.46 1.57
N ILE A 129 -15.42 -13.24 1.78
CA ILE A 129 -16.19 -12.92 2.99
C ILE A 129 -17.45 -13.79 3.07
N SER A 130 -18.14 -14.02 1.95
CA SER A 130 -19.29 -14.94 1.92
C SER A 130 -18.94 -16.38 2.30
N LYS A 131 -17.68 -16.80 2.11
CA LYS A 131 -17.17 -18.14 2.42
C LYS A 131 -16.64 -18.25 3.85
N PHE A 132 -15.85 -17.28 4.30
CA PHE A 132 -15.08 -17.36 5.55
C PHE A 132 -15.70 -16.55 6.71
N PHE A 133 -16.47 -15.49 6.42
CA PHE A 133 -17.12 -14.64 7.43
C PHE A 133 -18.56 -14.27 7.03
N PRO A 134 -19.43 -15.27 6.76
CA PRO A 134 -20.76 -15.02 6.18
C PRO A 134 -21.70 -14.17 7.05
N ASP A 135 -21.45 -14.11 8.36
CA ASP A 135 -22.28 -13.39 9.31
C ASP A 135 -21.91 -11.91 9.46
N ALA A 136 -20.70 -11.51 9.03
CA ALA A 136 -20.19 -10.16 9.17
C ALA A 136 -20.98 -9.16 8.31
N ASN A 137 -21.14 -7.94 8.82
CA ASN A 137 -21.63 -6.83 8.01
C ASN A 137 -20.50 -6.23 7.19
N VAL A 138 -20.74 -5.97 5.90
CA VAL A 138 -19.72 -5.47 4.99
C VAL A 138 -19.98 -4.01 4.64
N THR A 139 -18.97 -3.18 4.85
CA THR A 139 -18.98 -1.76 4.47
C THR A 139 -18.02 -1.53 3.31
N PRO A 140 -18.52 -1.39 2.05
CA PRO A 140 -17.69 -1.04 0.92
C PRO A 140 -17.38 0.46 0.92
N ILE A 141 -16.10 0.80 0.80
CA ILE A 141 -15.60 2.16 0.60
C ILE A 141 -14.84 2.15 -0.73
N LEU A 142 -15.42 2.81 -1.72
CA LEU A 142 -14.84 2.96 -3.04
C LEU A 142 -14.13 4.29 -3.13
N VAL A 143 -12.88 4.25 -3.55
CA VAL A 143 -12.01 5.41 -3.64
C VAL A 143 -11.69 5.63 -5.11
N ARG A 144 -12.01 6.79 -5.65
CA ARG A 144 -11.56 7.17 -6.99
C ARG A 144 -10.06 7.46 -6.92
N PRO A 145 -9.17 6.64 -7.52
CA PRO A 145 -7.73 6.86 -7.38
C PRO A 145 -7.32 8.26 -7.84
N GLN A 146 -6.44 8.91 -7.09
CA GLN A 146 -5.87 10.22 -7.42
C GLN A 146 -4.35 10.12 -7.43
N THR A 147 -3.71 10.99 -8.20
CA THR A 147 -2.25 11.08 -8.20
C THR A 147 -1.68 11.59 -6.87
N GLN A 148 -2.47 12.37 -6.13
CA GLN A 148 -2.11 12.92 -4.82
C GLN A 148 -2.99 12.34 -3.72
N ILE A 149 -2.39 12.17 -2.54
CA ILE A 149 -3.13 11.83 -1.31
C ILE A 149 -4.01 13.02 -0.90
N GLN A 150 -5.28 12.73 -0.65
CA GLN A 150 -6.28 13.75 -0.36
C GLN A 150 -6.48 13.89 1.15
N TRP A 151 -6.95 15.06 1.59
CA TRP A 151 -7.36 15.27 2.98
C TRP A 151 -8.45 14.26 3.41
N ALA A 152 -9.34 13.91 2.48
CA ALA A 152 -10.43 12.96 2.68
C ALA A 152 -9.94 11.55 3.04
N ASP A 153 -8.73 11.15 2.60
CA ASP A 153 -8.13 9.86 2.98
C ASP A 153 -7.90 9.78 4.49
N GLN A 154 -7.39 10.85 5.09
CA GLN A 154 -7.14 10.93 6.52
C GLN A 154 -8.47 11.02 7.30
N GLU A 155 -9.46 11.75 6.79
CA GLU A 155 -10.76 11.88 7.46
C GLU A 155 -11.53 10.55 7.50
N VAL A 156 -11.54 9.78 6.41
CA VAL A 156 -12.09 8.41 6.42
C VAL A 156 -11.43 7.57 7.51
N ALA A 157 -10.10 7.57 7.57
CA ALA A 157 -9.36 6.80 8.57
C ALA A 157 -9.74 7.21 10.02
N LYS A 158 -9.85 8.51 10.31
CA LYS A 158 -10.29 9.01 11.63
C LYS A 158 -11.71 8.61 12.01
N ILE A 159 -12.60 8.46 11.04
CA ILE A 159 -13.98 8.04 11.29
C ILE A 159 -14.01 6.52 11.52
N LEU A 160 -13.32 5.75 10.67
CA LEU A 160 -13.18 4.30 10.84
C LEU A 160 -12.53 3.94 12.19
N SER A 161 -11.59 4.75 12.68
CA SER A 161 -10.92 4.50 13.96
C SER A 161 -11.85 4.62 15.17
N LYS A 162 -13.00 5.27 15.03
CA LYS A 162 -13.97 5.51 16.11
C LYS A 162 -15.18 4.57 16.08
N LEU A 163 -15.20 3.61 15.15
CA LEU A 163 -16.29 2.64 15.05
C LEU A 163 -16.42 1.82 16.35
N PRO A 164 -17.65 1.62 16.86
CA PRO A 164 -17.88 1.03 18.17
C PRO A 164 -17.85 -0.51 18.20
N GLU A 165 -17.87 -1.18 17.04
CA GLU A 165 -17.92 -2.65 16.97
C GLU A 165 -16.67 -3.28 17.60
N LYS A 166 -16.84 -4.41 18.29
CA LYS A 166 -15.74 -5.05 19.03
C LYS A 166 -14.72 -5.72 18.12
N ARG A 167 -15.15 -6.21 16.96
CA ARG A 167 -14.34 -7.02 16.05
C ARG A 167 -14.43 -6.48 14.63
N ILE A 168 -13.43 -5.70 14.23
CA ILE A 168 -13.41 -5.03 12.93
C ILE A 168 -12.23 -5.55 12.11
N LEU A 169 -12.47 -5.88 10.85
CA LEU A 169 -11.45 -6.11 9.84
C LEU A 169 -11.55 -5.03 8.76
N VAL A 170 -10.43 -4.40 8.44
CA VAL A 170 -10.32 -3.48 7.31
C VAL A 170 -9.40 -4.10 6.27
N VAL A 171 -9.92 -4.26 5.06
CA VAL A 171 -9.20 -4.80 3.90
C VAL A 171 -8.93 -3.66 2.93
N ALA A 172 -7.67 -3.25 2.81
CA ALA A 172 -7.23 -2.41 1.70
C ALA A 172 -7.00 -3.32 0.49
N SER A 173 -7.91 -3.23 -0.47
CA SER A 173 -7.93 -4.00 -1.71
C SER A 173 -7.08 -3.30 -2.75
N VAL A 174 -5.85 -3.77 -2.96
CA VAL A 174 -4.82 -3.10 -3.77
C VAL A 174 -3.94 -4.13 -4.47
N ASP A 175 -3.96 -4.13 -5.80
CA ASP A 175 -2.92 -4.73 -6.63
C ASP A 175 -1.76 -3.74 -6.80
N PHE A 176 -0.54 -4.26 -6.91
CA PHE A 176 0.67 -3.44 -6.84
C PHE A 176 1.16 -3.03 -8.24
N SER A 177 2.38 -3.37 -8.60
CA SER A 177 2.97 -2.98 -9.88
C SER A 177 2.15 -3.56 -11.02
N HIS A 178 1.86 -2.74 -12.03
CA HIS A 178 1.17 -3.15 -13.25
C HIS A 178 2.01 -2.80 -14.46
N HIS A 179 1.88 -3.62 -15.50
CA HIS A 179 2.45 -3.38 -16.80
C HIS A 179 3.97 -3.17 -16.81
N VAL A 180 4.68 -3.92 -15.97
CA VAL A 180 6.14 -3.87 -15.84
C VAL A 180 6.67 -5.28 -15.61
N ARG A 181 7.87 -5.58 -16.13
CA ARG A 181 8.53 -6.87 -15.90
C ARG A 181 8.71 -7.13 -14.41
N GLU A 182 8.74 -8.41 -14.04
CA GLU A 182 8.93 -8.86 -12.66
C GLU A 182 10.10 -8.18 -11.93
N SER A 183 11.23 -8.00 -12.62
CA SER A 183 12.40 -7.35 -12.04
C SER A 183 12.17 -5.90 -11.65
N VAL A 184 11.30 -5.17 -12.37
CA VAL A 184 10.89 -3.79 -12.06
C VAL A 184 9.81 -3.82 -10.97
N ALA A 185 8.85 -4.74 -11.09
CA ALA A 185 7.80 -4.92 -10.10
C ALA A 185 8.38 -5.16 -8.70
N LEU A 186 9.42 -5.98 -8.58
CA LEU A 186 10.13 -6.22 -7.31
C LEU A 186 10.63 -4.92 -6.66
N ILE A 187 11.10 -3.96 -7.44
CA ILE A 187 11.59 -2.66 -6.95
C ILE A 187 10.44 -1.83 -6.43
N HIS A 188 9.42 -1.64 -7.25
CA HIS A 188 8.23 -0.87 -6.90
C HIS A 188 7.52 -1.43 -5.68
N ASP A 189 7.39 -2.75 -5.61
CA ASP A 189 6.80 -3.46 -4.47
C ASP A 189 7.62 -3.21 -3.20
N GLN A 190 8.95 -3.27 -3.30
CA GLN A 190 9.84 -2.96 -2.18
C GLN A 190 9.69 -1.50 -1.72
N ILE A 191 9.55 -0.54 -2.64
CA ILE A 191 9.29 0.88 -2.32
C ILE A 191 7.95 1.00 -1.59
N ALA A 192 6.91 0.36 -2.10
CA ALA A 192 5.57 0.43 -1.52
C ALA A 192 5.52 -0.21 -0.13
N VAL A 193 6.14 -1.38 0.06
CA VAL A 193 6.24 -2.03 1.39
C VAL A 193 7.07 -1.18 2.36
N ASN A 194 8.19 -0.63 1.90
CA ASN A 194 9.00 0.28 2.70
C ASN A 194 8.21 1.53 3.10
N ALA A 195 7.39 2.08 2.19
CA ALA A 195 6.49 3.18 2.49
C ALA A 195 5.43 2.81 3.54
N LEU A 196 4.80 1.63 3.43
CA LEU A 196 3.85 1.11 4.42
C LEU A 196 4.49 0.91 5.80
N LYS A 197 5.79 0.60 5.87
CA LYS A 197 6.52 0.48 7.13
C LYS A 197 6.85 1.85 7.72
N PHE A 198 7.51 2.73 6.96
CA PHE A 198 8.23 3.87 7.54
C PHE A 198 7.75 5.25 7.10
N ARG A 199 7.09 5.38 5.95
CA ARG A 199 6.77 6.70 5.37
C ARG A 199 5.42 7.22 5.88
N ASP A 200 5.32 8.54 5.98
CA ASP A 200 4.05 9.24 6.18
C ASP A 200 3.16 9.05 4.94
N PRO A 201 1.85 8.74 5.10
CA PRO A 201 0.93 8.55 3.98
C PRO A 201 0.92 9.71 2.97
N LYS A 202 1.15 10.97 3.39
CA LYS A 202 1.22 12.13 2.48
C LYS A 202 2.26 11.96 1.37
N ASN A 203 3.24 11.10 1.57
CA ASN A 203 4.31 10.82 0.61
C ASN A 203 4.02 9.60 -0.29
N PHE A 204 2.81 9.03 -0.25
CA PHE A 204 2.44 7.86 -1.08
C PHE A 204 2.11 8.21 -2.54
N SER A 205 2.10 9.50 -2.90
CA SER A 205 1.71 9.99 -4.23
C SER A 205 2.52 9.40 -5.40
N ASN A 206 3.74 8.90 -5.16
CA ASN A 206 4.57 8.31 -6.20
C ASN A 206 4.53 6.76 -6.24
N LEU A 207 3.81 6.07 -5.36
CA LEU A 207 3.85 4.60 -5.31
C LEU A 207 3.25 3.96 -6.58
N GLU A 208 3.86 2.94 -7.15
CA GLU A 208 3.27 2.19 -8.27
C GLU A 208 2.35 1.09 -7.76
N VAL A 209 1.08 1.48 -7.54
CA VAL A 209 -0.02 0.62 -7.11
C VAL A 209 -1.31 1.14 -7.76
N ASP A 210 -2.33 0.30 -7.89
CA ASP A 210 -3.62 0.69 -8.49
C ASP A 210 -4.38 1.77 -7.67
N CYS A 211 -4.18 1.79 -6.35
CA CYS A 211 -4.87 2.68 -5.42
C CYS A 211 -3.98 3.16 -4.27
N ARG A 212 -3.18 4.19 -4.54
CA ARG A 212 -2.34 4.87 -3.52
C ARG A 212 -3.15 5.39 -2.35
N ASN A 213 -4.35 5.92 -2.64
CA ASN A 213 -5.27 6.46 -1.65
C ASN A 213 -5.83 5.37 -0.72
N CYS A 214 -6.10 4.16 -1.23
CA CYS A 214 -6.54 3.03 -0.43
C CYS A 214 -5.46 2.62 0.59
N LEU A 215 -4.19 2.56 0.15
CA LEU A 215 -3.06 2.33 1.05
C LEU A 215 -2.87 3.46 2.06
N ALA A 216 -3.06 4.71 1.65
CA ALA A 216 -2.98 5.87 2.53
C ALA A 216 -4.05 5.83 3.63
N ILE A 217 -5.30 5.52 3.29
CA ILE A 217 -6.39 5.31 4.27
C ILE A 217 -6.00 4.22 5.27
N ALA A 218 -5.52 3.07 4.78
CA ALA A 218 -5.11 1.96 5.64
C ALA A 218 -3.97 2.34 6.59
N LYS A 219 -2.96 3.06 6.09
CA LYS A 219 -1.82 3.52 6.91
C LYS A 219 -2.22 4.59 7.91
N TYR A 220 -3.05 5.58 7.54
CA TYR A 220 -3.61 6.54 8.49
C TYR A 220 -4.41 5.83 9.57
N LEU A 221 -5.25 4.86 9.19
CA LEU A 221 -6.06 4.10 10.15
C LEU A 221 -5.18 3.27 11.09
N ALA A 222 -4.10 2.68 10.57
CA ALA A 222 -3.11 1.99 11.39
C ALA A 222 -2.46 2.95 12.41
N GLN A 223 -2.10 4.16 12.00
CA GLN A 223 -1.57 5.20 12.90
C GLN A 223 -2.59 5.58 13.99
N GLU A 224 -3.85 5.81 13.63
CA GLU A 224 -4.94 6.10 14.59
C GLU A 224 -5.16 4.96 15.60
N LYS A 225 -4.93 3.71 15.18
CA LYS A 225 -5.00 2.51 16.04
C LYS A 225 -3.69 2.15 16.73
N GLY A 226 -2.68 3.01 16.63
CA GLY A 226 -1.36 2.81 17.23
C GLY A 226 -0.55 1.65 16.65
N LYS A 227 -0.94 1.08 15.50
CA LYS A 227 -0.19 0.02 14.80
C LYS A 227 1.04 0.65 14.13
N LYS A 228 2.23 0.29 14.63
CA LYS A 228 3.53 0.90 14.28
C LYS A 228 4.29 0.17 13.18
N GLY A 229 3.94 -1.07 12.88
CA GLY A 229 4.61 -1.89 11.88
C GLY A 229 3.70 -2.31 10.75
N PHE A 230 4.32 -2.81 9.68
CA PHE A 230 3.67 -3.53 8.61
C PHE A 230 4.44 -4.83 8.37
N ASP A 231 3.75 -5.95 8.54
CA ASP A 231 4.27 -7.29 8.33
C ASP A 231 3.84 -7.77 6.94
N GLN A 232 4.81 -7.94 6.05
CA GLN A 232 4.58 -8.50 4.72
C GLN A 232 4.63 -10.03 4.86
N ILE A 233 3.50 -10.67 4.59
CA ILE A 233 3.34 -12.11 4.74
C ILE A 233 3.70 -12.83 3.44
N LEU A 234 3.33 -12.25 2.29
CA LEU A 234 3.58 -12.85 0.99
C LEU A 234 3.70 -11.77 -0.08
N ARG A 235 4.58 -12.01 -1.05
CA ARG A 235 4.58 -11.34 -2.36
C ARG A 235 4.36 -12.38 -3.44
N THR A 236 3.52 -12.06 -4.42
CA THR A 236 3.38 -12.79 -5.68
C THR A 236 3.31 -11.82 -6.85
N SER A 237 3.20 -12.38 -8.05
CA SER A 237 3.00 -11.69 -9.32
C SER A 237 2.47 -12.69 -10.34
N VAL A 238 2.01 -12.23 -11.50
CA VAL A 238 1.61 -13.13 -12.59
C VAL A 238 2.76 -14.07 -12.93
N ASP A 239 3.97 -13.53 -13.04
CA ASP A 239 5.16 -14.29 -13.40
C ASP A 239 5.52 -15.34 -12.34
N THR A 240 5.50 -14.96 -11.07
CA THR A 240 5.83 -15.90 -9.98
C THR A 240 4.76 -16.96 -9.75
N ILE A 241 3.49 -16.67 -10.06
CA ILE A 241 2.38 -17.63 -9.96
C ILE A 241 2.39 -18.61 -11.13
N THR A 242 2.61 -18.12 -12.35
CA THR A 242 2.54 -18.94 -13.58
C THR A 242 3.86 -19.63 -13.90
N GLY A 243 4.99 -19.12 -13.41
CA GLY A 243 6.32 -19.55 -13.80
C GLY A 243 6.71 -19.12 -15.22
N ILE A 244 5.98 -18.17 -15.81
CA ILE A 244 6.17 -17.68 -17.18
C ILE A 244 6.49 -16.19 -17.12
N ASP A 245 7.51 -15.76 -17.85
CA ASP A 245 7.79 -14.33 -18.07
C ASP A 245 6.66 -13.74 -18.92
N SER A 246 5.79 -12.94 -18.32
CA SER A 246 4.69 -12.25 -19.02
C SER A 246 5.11 -10.90 -19.60
N ASP A 247 6.41 -10.59 -19.61
CA ASP A 247 6.98 -9.34 -20.09
C ASP A 247 6.34 -8.14 -19.38
N ILE A 248 5.63 -7.29 -20.13
CA ILE A 248 4.95 -6.10 -19.61
C ILE A 248 3.48 -6.36 -19.26
N GLU A 249 3.01 -7.60 -19.20
CA GLU A 249 1.64 -7.93 -18.77
C GLU A 249 1.58 -8.42 -17.32
N ASN A 250 2.69 -8.27 -16.58
CA ASN A 250 2.78 -8.69 -15.20
C ASN A 250 2.06 -7.70 -14.27
N THR A 251 1.35 -8.27 -13.30
CA THR A 251 0.80 -7.57 -12.14
C THR A 251 1.32 -8.23 -10.87
N SER A 252 1.86 -7.44 -9.93
CA SER A 252 2.33 -7.94 -8.64
C SER A 252 1.33 -7.74 -7.50
N HIS A 253 1.54 -8.49 -6.42
CA HIS A 253 0.61 -8.59 -5.31
C HIS A 253 1.35 -8.65 -3.98
N ILE A 254 0.88 -7.88 -3.00
CA ILE A 254 1.39 -7.92 -1.63
C ILE A 254 0.26 -8.30 -0.69
N PHE A 255 0.57 -9.25 0.19
CA PHE A 255 -0.26 -9.65 1.30
C PHE A 255 0.43 -9.21 2.59
N GLY A 256 -0.27 -8.49 3.45
CA GLY A 256 0.30 -8.08 4.71
C GLY A 256 -0.70 -7.50 5.68
N ARG A 257 -0.22 -7.23 6.89
CA ARG A 257 -1.03 -6.66 7.97
C ARG A 257 -0.27 -5.61 8.76
N PHE A 258 -1.00 -4.61 9.25
CA PHE A 258 -0.44 -3.66 10.19
C PHE A 258 -0.41 -4.26 11.61
N THR A 259 0.71 -4.08 12.30
CA THR A 259 0.99 -4.70 13.60
C THR A 259 1.35 -3.66 14.65
N GLN A 260 1.17 -4.01 15.92
CA GLN A 260 1.60 -3.17 17.04
C GLN A 260 3.12 -3.13 17.18
N ILE A 261 3.80 -4.19 16.72
CA ILE A 261 5.26 -4.30 16.73
C ILE A 261 5.82 -3.32 15.69
N PRO A 262 6.65 -2.34 16.08
CA PRO A 262 7.28 -1.44 15.12
C PRO A 262 8.07 -2.21 14.07
N ALA A 263 8.06 -1.74 12.83
CA ALA A 263 8.94 -2.29 11.81
C ALA A 263 10.41 -2.08 12.24
N THR A 264 11.23 -3.12 12.10
CA THR A 264 12.69 -3.02 12.29
C THR A 264 13.34 -2.44 11.06
N GLY A 265 14.39 -1.64 11.24
CA GLY A 265 15.11 -0.98 10.15
C GLY A 265 14.77 0.51 10.07
N ARG A 266 14.92 1.08 8.88
CA ARG A 266 14.68 2.50 8.61
C ARG A 266 14.12 2.66 7.20
N ASP A 267 13.56 3.84 6.92
CA ASP A 267 13.14 4.19 5.57
C ASP A 267 14.31 3.99 4.59
N GLN A 268 14.05 3.25 3.53
CA GLN A 268 14.99 3.01 2.45
C GLN A 268 14.74 4.00 1.33
N LYS A 269 15.82 4.51 0.75
CA LYS A 269 15.79 5.31 -0.48
C LYS A 269 16.29 4.46 -1.63
N ILE A 270 15.57 4.51 -2.73
CA ILE A 270 15.94 3.77 -3.93
C ILE A 270 16.47 4.73 -4.97
N PHE A 271 17.69 4.48 -5.41
CA PHE A 271 18.35 5.23 -6.47
C PHE A 271 18.62 4.30 -7.64
N VAL A 272 18.27 4.76 -8.84
CA VAL A 272 18.49 3.98 -10.08
C VAL A 272 19.60 4.66 -10.88
N TYR A 273 20.57 3.86 -11.33
CA TYR A 273 21.73 4.34 -12.06
C TYR A 273 21.71 3.82 -13.49
N PHE A 274 22.05 4.68 -14.44
CA PHE A 274 22.02 4.38 -15.87
C PHE A 274 23.39 4.64 -16.46
N PRO A 275 23.97 3.69 -17.21
CA PRO A 275 25.03 4.07 -18.12
C PRO A 275 24.46 5.03 -19.17
N ASP A 276 25.30 5.96 -19.62
CA ASP A 276 24.95 6.93 -20.64
C ASP A 276 24.91 6.25 -22.00
N PHE A 277 23.70 6.14 -22.50
CA PHE A 277 23.40 5.58 -23.80
C PHE A 277 23.27 6.69 -24.87
N SER A 278 23.75 7.92 -24.62
CA SER A 278 23.60 9.06 -25.54
C SER A 278 24.22 8.82 -26.92
N HIS A 279 25.11 7.85 -27.07
CA HIS A 279 25.64 7.44 -28.37
C HIS A 279 24.70 6.50 -29.14
N ASN A 280 23.81 5.78 -28.45
CA ASN A 280 22.84 4.89 -29.06
C ASN A 280 21.67 5.69 -29.67
N ALA A 281 21.53 5.65 -30.99
CA ALA A 281 20.47 6.36 -31.70
C ALA A 281 19.06 5.89 -31.30
N ASN A 282 18.90 4.62 -30.91
CA ASN A 282 17.65 4.11 -30.36
C ASN A 282 17.39 4.70 -28.98
N PHE A 283 18.42 4.81 -28.13
CA PHE A 283 18.26 5.45 -26.82
C PHE A 283 17.95 6.93 -26.95
N ARG A 284 18.56 7.70 -27.86
CA ARG A 284 18.19 9.11 -28.09
C ARG A 284 16.73 9.28 -28.55
N ASN A 285 16.19 8.32 -29.28
CA ASN A 285 14.76 8.27 -29.61
C ASN A 285 13.91 7.86 -28.40
N ILE A 286 14.35 6.89 -27.61
CA ILE A 286 13.71 6.51 -26.34
C ILE A 286 13.71 7.72 -25.41
N GLU A 287 14.85 8.35 -25.11
CA GLU A 287 15.06 9.58 -24.34
C GLU A 287 14.15 10.73 -24.81
N LYS A 288 14.11 11.02 -26.12
CA LYS A 288 13.20 12.03 -26.68
C LYS A 288 11.72 11.69 -26.49
N ASN A 289 11.34 10.41 -26.54
CA ASN A 289 9.97 9.96 -26.30
C ASN A 289 9.66 9.79 -24.79
N PHE A 290 10.70 9.62 -23.99
CA PHE A 290 10.72 9.37 -22.57
C PHE A 290 10.48 10.66 -21.78
N PHE A 291 11.11 11.77 -22.20
CA PHE A 291 10.96 13.09 -21.57
C PHE A 291 9.83 13.96 -22.14
N ASN A 292 9.29 13.65 -23.34
CA ASN A 292 8.26 14.47 -23.99
C ASN A 292 6.81 13.99 -23.78
N HIS A 293 6.54 12.95 -23.00
CA HIS A 293 5.18 12.46 -22.76
C HIS A 293 4.69 12.73 -21.35
N TYR A 294 4.33 14.00 -21.13
CA TYR A 294 3.63 14.49 -19.94
C TYR A 294 2.12 14.20 -20.05
N ASP A 295 1.71 12.93 -20.07
CA ASP A 295 0.33 12.54 -19.74
C ASP A 295 0.21 11.04 -19.46
N SER A 296 0.60 10.61 -18.27
CA SER A 296 0.40 9.24 -17.79
C SER A 296 -1.08 8.83 -17.72
N SER A 297 -2.02 9.77 -17.89
CA SER A 297 -3.46 9.48 -17.96
C SER A 297 -3.93 9.04 -19.36
N LYS A 298 -3.16 9.31 -20.42
CA LYS A 298 -3.55 9.01 -21.82
C LYS A 298 -2.78 7.87 -22.47
N ASN A 299 -1.59 7.53 -21.97
CA ASN A 299 -0.79 6.44 -22.53
C ASN A 299 -0.12 5.61 -21.41
N PRO A 300 -0.89 4.71 -20.76
CA PRO A 300 -0.41 3.91 -19.62
C PRO A 300 0.74 2.94 -19.95
N MET A 301 1.09 2.83 -21.23
CA MET A 301 2.09 1.91 -21.81
C MET A 301 3.52 2.45 -21.89
N ASN A 302 3.84 3.62 -21.29
CA ASN A 302 5.21 4.09 -21.30
C ASN A 302 6.04 3.35 -20.22
N TYR A 303 6.39 2.10 -20.52
CA TYR A 303 7.16 1.17 -19.68
C TYR A 303 8.37 1.85 -19.02
N TYR A 304 9.09 2.66 -19.79
CA TYR A 304 10.24 3.40 -19.28
C TYR A 304 9.85 4.38 -18.18
N HIS A 305 8.81 5.21 -18.34
CA HIS A 305 8.37 6.12 -17.27
C HIS A 305 8.03 5.35 -15.99
N ARG A 306 7.42 4.16 -16.11
CA ARG A 306 7.09 3.31 -14.97
C ARG A 306 8.33 2.79 -14.26
N ILE A 307 9.39 2.38 -14.98
CA ILE A 307 10.67 1.98 -14.33
C ILE A 307 11.17 3.05 -13.33
N PHE A 308 10.92 4.31 -13.65
CA PHE A 308 11.39 5.47 -12.89
C PHE A 308 10.39 6.10 -11.96
N SER A 309 9.15 5.64 -11.98
CA SER A 309 8.21 6.09 -10.99
C SER A 309 8.52 5.41 -9.66
N ALA A 310 8.06 6.04 -8.57
CA ALA A 310 8.32 5.67 -7.18
C ALA A 310 9.75 5.81 -6.64
N VAL A 311 10.80 5.85 -7.48
CA VAL A 311 12.20 5.94 -6.99
C VAL A 311 12.55 7.33 -6.43
N ASP A 312 13.49 7.37 -5.50
CA ASP A 312 13.88 8.59 -4.79
C ASP A 312 14.89 9.45 -5.60
N GLY A 313 15.60 8.83 -6.55
CA GLY A 313 16.45 9.55 -7.50
C GLY A 313 16.94 8.69 -8.65
N ILE A 314 17.32 9.36 -9.74
CA ILE A 314 17.82 8.74 -10.96
C ILE A 314 19.12 9.43 -11.35
N PHE A 315 20.14 8.64 -11.64
CA PHE A 315 21.48 9.10 -11.97
C PHE A 315 21.89 8.54 -13.32
N LEU A 316 22.37 9.40 -14.22
CA LEU A 316 22.97 9.03 -15.50
C LEU A 316 24.48 9.08 -15.35
N ILE A 317 25.20 8.01 -15.65
CA ILE A 317 26.66 7.90 -15.61
C ILE A 317 27.17 8.04 -17.04
N THR A 318 27.77 9.18 -17.39
CA THR A 318 28.34 9.42 -18.73
C THR A 318 29.44 8.45 -19.08
N GLU A 319 29.77 8.32 -20.38
CA GLU A 319 30.93 7.54 -20.82
C GLU A 319 32.25 8.07 -20.23
N ASN A 320 32.29 9.37 -19.90
CA ASN A 320 33.41 10.00 -19.18
C ASN A 320 33.33 9.77 -17.66
N GLY A 321 32.34 8.99 -17.20
CA GLY A 321 32.01 8.69 -15.82
C GLY A 321 31.44 9.87 -15.03
N GLU A 322 30.97 10.93 -15.69
CA GLU A 322 30.24 12.01 -15.01
C GLU A 322 28.83 11.53 -14.65
N VAL A 323 28.47 11.60 -13.38
CA VAL A 323 27.11 11.34 -12.92
C VAL A 323 26.27 12.59 -13.13
N LYS A 324 25.45 12.65 -14.16
CA LYS A 324 24.47 13.73 -14.38
C LYS A 324 23.15 13.37 -13.72
N ASN A 325 22.65 14.25 -12.88
CA ASN A 325 21.23 14.26 -12.52
C ASN A 325 20.46 14.99 -13.61
N SER A 326 19.30 14.47 -14.04
CA SER A 326 18.44 15.23 -14.94
C SER A 326 17.93 16.47 -14.21
N GLU A 327 18.10 17.66 -14.81
CA GLU A 327 17.65 18.94 -14.25
C GLU A 327 16.13 18.97 -13.97
N ASN A 328 15.36 18.06 -14.59
CA ASN A 328 13.92 17.90 -14.34
C ASN A 328 13.60 17.15 -13.03
N PHE A 329 14.59 16.57 -12.33
CA PHE A 329 14.41 15.93 -11.02
C PHE A 329 14.84 16.86 -9.88
N SER A 330 14.15 18.00 -9.76
CA SER A 330 14.34 19.06 -8.76
C SER A 330 14.27 18.61 -7.28
N ARG A 331 13.92 17.34 -7.00
CA ARG A 331 13.88 16.79 -5.64
C ARG A 331 15.26 16.51 -5.04
N LEU A 332 16.32 16.35 -5.84
CA LEU A 332 17.64 15.93 -5.36
C LEU A 332 18.50 17.07 -4.79
N GLN A 333 18.32 18.32 -5.25
CA GLN A 333 18.98 19.49 -4.63
C GLN A 333 18.65 19.64 -3.14
N LYS A 334 17.48 19.12 -2.70
CA LYS A 334 17.04 19.14 -1.31
C LYS A 334 17.87 18.25 -0.38
N PHE A 335 18.64 17.31 -0.93
CA PHE A 335 19.44 16.34 -0.17
C PHE A 335 20.95 16.68 -0.16
N GLY A 336 21.35 17.84 -0.69
CA GLY A 336 22.76 18.26 -0.70
C GLY A 336 23.69 17.40 -1.56
N ILE A 337 23.13 16.51 -2.38
CA ILE A 337 23.88 15.69 -3.35
C ILE A 337 24.21 16.61 -4.53
N ASN A 338 25.50 16.85 -4.76
CA ASN A 338 25.97 17.62 -5.91
C ASN A 338 25.40 16.99 -7.19
N THR A 339 24.81 17.81 -8.05
CA THR A 339 24.10 17.40 -9.27
C THR A 339 25.02 16.86 -10.36
N THR A 340 26.32 16.82 -10.08
CA THR A 340 27.36 16.21 -10.89
C THR A 340 28.43 15.62 -9.98
N LEU A 341 28.63 14.30 -10.02
CA LEU A 341 29.78 13.63 -9.40
C LEU A 341 30.67 13.10 -10.53
N SER A 342 31.95 13.43 -10.56
CA SER A 342 32.90 12.76 -11.46
C SER A 342 33.01 11.26 -11.11
N LYS A 343 33.53 10.43 -12.04
CA LYS A 343 33.77 8.99 -11.81
C LYS A 343 34.58 8.78 -10.54
N GLU A 344 35.55 9.66 -10.33
CA GLU A 344 36.48 9.67 -9.22
C GLU A 344 35.81 10.11 -7.91
N GLU A 345 34.94 11.13 -7.94
CA GLU A 345 34.13 11.52 -6.77
C GLU A 345 33.09 10.48 -6.38
N PHE A 346 32.46 9.84 -7.38
CA PHE A 346 31.56 8.72 -7.16
C PHE A 346 32.34 7.55 -6.58
N SER A 347 33.43 7.10 -7.21
CA SER A 347 34.27 6.00 -6.69
C SER A 347 34.89 6.33 -5.34
N LYS A 348 35.10 7.60 -5.00
CA LYS A 348 35.55 8.00 -3.66
C LYS A 348 34.44 7.96 -2.60
N GLN A 349 33.22 8.32 -2.99
CA GLN A 349 32.04 8.24 -2.11
C GLN A 349 31.48 6.81 -2.01
N PHE A 350 31.75 6.01 -3.04
CA PHE A 350 31.17 4.70 -3.34
C PHE A 350 32.27 3.77 -3.92
N PRO A 351 33.40 3.52 -3.23
CA PRO A 351 34.53 2.75 -3.76
C PRO A 351 34.21 1.28 -4.03
N GLU A 352 33.26 0.71 -3.29
CA GLU A 352 32.74 -0.63 -3.53
C GLU A 352 31.90 -0.76 -4.81
N TYR A 353 31.70 0.35 -5.55
CA TYR A 353 30.89 0.40 -6.76
C TYR A 353 31.69 0.74 -8.04
N GLU A 354 33.02 0.86 -7.95
CA GLU A 354 33.91 1.26 -9.07
C GLU A 354 33.91 0.25 -10.23
N ASP A 355 33.94 -1.06 -9.92
CA ASP A 355 33.93 -2.15 -10.92
C ASP A 355 32.67 -2.15 -11.81
N TYR A 356 31.59 -1.47 -11.39
CA TYR A 356 30.31 -1.45 -12.11
C TYR A 356 30.16 -0.27 -13.06
N LEU A 357 31.01 0.76 -12.93
CA LEU A 357 31.09 1.87 -13.88
C LEU A 357 31.60 1.40 -15.26
N ASP A 358 32.18 0.19 -15.31
CA ASP A 358 32.72 -0.43 -16.52
C ASP A 358 31.76 -1.47 -17.15
N ILE A 359 30.52 -1.62 -16.65
CA ILE A 359 29.51 -2.49 -17.29
C ILE A 359 29.06 -1.85 -18.60
N LYS A 360 29.58 -2.34 -19.72
CA LYS A 360 29.22 -1.96 -21.10
C LYS A 360 27.99 -2.68 -21.67
N ASN A 361 27.25 -3.42 -20.85
CA ASN A 361 26.19 -4.30 -21.36
C ASN A 361 24.89 -3.51 -21.55
N GLU A 362 24.49 -3.30 -22.81
CA GLU A 362 23.37 -2.43 -23.23
C GLU A 362 21.99 -2.86 -22.71
N THR A 363 21.90 -4.07 -22.13
CA THR A 363 20.66 -4.69 -21.67
C THR A 363 20.56 -4.81 -20.16
N THR A 364 21.44 -4.17 -19.37
CA THR A 364 21.37 -4.27 -17.89
C THR A 364 21.41 -2.90 -17.22
N ILE A 365 20.32 -2.54 -16.52
CA ILE A 365 20.25 -1.35 -15.67
C ILE A 365 20.67 -1.74 -14.24
N PRO A 366 21.76 -1.21 -13.70
CA PRO A 366 22.08 -1.36 -12.27
C PRO A 366 21.21 -0.44 -11.40
N TYR A 367 20.79 -0.92 -10.23
CA TYR A 367 20.14 -0.06 -9.25
C TYR A 367 20.57 -0.39 -7.83
N ILE A 368 20.48 0.63 -6.97
CA ILE A 368 21.03 0.61 -5.62
C ILE A 368 19.92 0.99 -4.64
N ILE A 369 19.63 0.09 -3.71
CA ILE A 369 18.72 0.37 -2.59
C ILE A 369 19.56 0.77 -1.39
N CYS A 370 19.43 2.00 -0.95
CA CYS A 370 20.17 2.53 0.18
C CYS A 370 19.29 2.70 1.41
N ASN A 371 19.90 2.49 2.58
CA ASN A 371 19.32 2.75 3.88
C ASN A 371 19.67 4.22 4.25
N ASP A 372 18.70 5.06 4.61
CA ASP A 372 18.89 6.52 4.84
C ASP A 372 20.19 6.93 5.57
N ASP A 373 20.85 8.00 5.14
CA ASP A 373 22.05 8.62 5.75
C ASP A 373 23.37 7.80 5.76
N ILE A 374 23.41 6.55 5.26
CA ILE A 374 24.66 5.77 5.23
C ILE A 374 24.82 5.03 3.89
N PRO A 375 25.63 5.56 2.94
CA PRO A 375 25.89 4.92 1.66
C PRO A 375 26.60 3.54 1.77
N LYS A 376 27.21 3.23 2.91
CA LYS A 376 27.92 1.96 3.15
C LYS A 376 27.03 0.72 3.34
N ASN A 377 25.71 0.89 3.43
CA ASN A 377 24.75 -0.19 3.68
C ASN A 377 23.69 -0.27 2.57
N CYS A 378 24.11 -0.19 1.31
CA CYS A 378 23.20 -0.35 0.18
C CYS A 378 23.23 -1.79 -0.36
N ASN A 379 22.06 -2.31 -0.71
CA ASN A 379 21.92 -3.61 -1.35
C ASN A 379 21.85 -3.42 -2.87
N LYS A 380 22.52 -4.34 -3.58
CA LYS A 380 22.73 -4.31 -5.01
C LYS A 380 21.70 -5.17 -5.73
N TYR A 381 21.20 -4.66 -6.85
CA TYR A 381 20.34 -5.42 -7.75
C TYR A 381 20.56 -5.02 -9.20
N PHE A 382 20.18 -5.91 -10.12
CA PHE A 382 20.31 -5.71 -11.56
C PHE A 382 18.95 -5.91 -12.23
N LEU A 383 18.61 -5.01 -13.15
CA LEU A 383 17.49 -5.12 -14.07
C LEU A 383 18.04 -5.53 -15.44
N GLU A 384 17.70 -6.72 -15.94
CA GLU A 384 17.98 -7.06 -17.33
C GLU A 384 16.85 -6.48 -18.22
N VAL A 385 17.13 -5.39 -18.93
CA VAL A 385 16.30 -4.84 -19.99
C VAL A 385 16.63 -5.57 -21.28
N ARG A 386 15.92 -6.68 -21.53
CA ARG A 386 15.94 -7.36 -22.85
C ARG A 386 15.03 -6.69 -23.85
#